data_AF-A0A937R9B3-F1
#
_entry.id   AF-A0A937R9B3-F1
#
_cell.length_a   1.000
_cell.length_b   1.000
_cell.length_c   1.000
_cell.angle_alpha   90.00
_cell.angle_beta   90.00
_cell.angle_gamma   90.00
#
_symmetry.space_group_name_H-M   'P 1'
#
loop_
_entity.id
_entity.type
_entity.pdbx_description
1 polymer ?
#
loop_
_entity_poly.entity_id
_entity_poly.type
_entity_poly.pdbx_seq_one_letter_code
_entity_poly.pdbx_strand_id
1 'polypeptide(L)'
;MAVSPPRLTLGQRARLWWGKARRYYLGRLRPGYVKRQHERRRGECARCGACCQLGIYCWSLQNHQPVAECKRHTTRPMNCRIFPIDDRDLRDRDLIVSDVRCGYSFDDDTPSPPSTEP
;
A
#
# COMPACT_ATOMS: atom_id res chain seq x y z
N MET A 1 23.19 -0.33 -5.77
CA MET A 1 22.56 -1.63 -6.06
C MET A 1 21.24 -1.39 -6.78
N ALA A 2 21.07 -1.90 -8.01
CA ALA A 2 19.78 -1.82 -8.69
C ALA A 2 18.76 -2.62 -7.88
N VAL A 3 17.64 -2.01 -7.49
CA VAL A 3 16.51 -2.75 -6.92
C VAL A 3 16.03 -3.67 -8.04
N SER A 4 16.45 -4.93 -8.00
CA SER A 4 15.97 -5.93 -8.93
C SER A 4 14.45 -5.99 -8.77
N PRO A 5 13.67 -5.98 -9.86
CA PRO A 5 12.24 -6.18 -9.74
C PRO A 5 12.02 -7.50 -8.97
N PRO A 6 11.16 -7.51 -7.94
CA PRO A 6 10.96 -8.69 -7.14
C PRO A 6 10.55 -9.85 -8.07
N ARG A 7 11.18 -11.02 -7.88
CA ARG A 7 10.83 -12.23 -8.61
C ARG A 7 9.49 -12.75 -8.10
N LEU A 8 8.42 -12.14 -8.60
CA LEU A 8 7.04 -12.47 -8.22
C LEU A 8 6.52 -13.63 -9.05
N THR A 9 5.99 -14.64 -8.38
CA THR A 9 5.20 -15.71 -9.02
C THR A 9 3.93 -15.14 -9.66
N LEU A 10 3.35 -15.85 -10.63
CA LEU A 10 2.07 -15.48 -11.26
C LEU A 10 0.96 -15.24 -10.22
N GLY A 11 0.89 -16.09 -9.18
CA GLY A 11 -0.08 -15.92 -8.08
C GLY A 11 0.15 -14.65 -7.25
N GLN A 12 1.40 -14.30 -6.95
CA GLN A 12 1.72 -13.04 -6.27
C GLN A 12 1.38 -11.83 -7.15
N ARG A 13 1.66 -11.89 -8.46
CA ARG A 13 1.26 -10.83 -9.40
C ARG A 13 -0.26 -10.65 -9.44
N ALA A 14 -1.02 -11.75 -9.50
CA ALA A 14 -2.48 -11.72 -9.42
C ALA A 14 -2.98 -11.09 -8.11
N ARG A 15 -2.37 -11.44 -6.97
CA ARG A 15 -2.70 -10.87 -5.66
C ARG A 15 -2.45 -9.36 -5.61
N LEU A 16 -1.35 -8.87 -6.17
CA LEU A 16 -1.03 -7.44 -6.23
C LEU A 16 -2.00 -6.66 -7.14
N TRP A 17 -2.39 -7.25 -8.27
CA TRP A 17 -3.43 -6.72 -9.15
C TRP A 17 -4.79 -6.67 -8.46
N TRP A 18 -5.15 -7.74 -7.75
CA TRP A 18 -6.35 -7.78 -6.93
C TRP A 18 -6.34 -6.72 -5.83
N GLY A 19 -5.21 -6.54 -5.12
CA GLY A 19 -5.04 -5.48 -4.14
C GLY A 19 -5.24 -4.08 -4.74
N LYS A 20 -4.77 -3.85 -5.97
CA LYS A 20 -4.99 -2.58 -6.69
C LYS A 20 -6.46 -2.35 -7.02
N ALA A 21 -7.14 -3.36 -7.57
CA ALA A 21 -8.57 -3.30 -7.88
C ALA A 21 -9.39 -3.07 -6.60
N ARG A 22 -9.07 -3.79 -5.53
CA ARG A 22 -9.68 -3.65 -4.21
C ARG A 22 -9.52 -2.25 -3.65
N ARG A 23 -8.33 -1.66 -3.68
CA ARG A 23 -8.09 -0.29 -3.19
C ARG A 23 -8.87 0.74 -3.99
N TYR A 24 -8.94 0.58 -5.30
CA TYR A 24 -9.75 1.45 -6.17
C TYR A 24 -11.24 1.34 -5.82
N TYR A 25 -11.75 0.11 -5.69
CA TYR A 25 -13.12 -0.17 -5.29
C TYR A 25 -13.45 0.44 -3.91
N LEU A 26 -12.64 0.18 -2.89
CA LEU A 26 -12.87 0.68 -1.53
C LEU A 26 -12.77 2.21 -1.46
N GLY A 27 -11.79 2.80 -2.14
CA GLY A 27 -11.62 4.25 -2.19
C GLY A 27 -12.79 4.97 -2.85
N ARG A 28 -13.43 4.36 -3.86
CA ARG A 28 -14.52 4.98 -4.63
C ARG A 28 -15.91 4.65 -4.13
N LEU A 29 -16.15 3.40 -3.72
CA LEU A 29 -17.49 2.91 -3.37
C LEU A 29 -17.70 2.72 -1.87
N ARG A 30 -16.63 2.66 -1.06
CA ARG A 30 -16.73 2.49 0.40
C ARG A 30 -15.87 3.49 1.18
N PRO A 31 -16.07 4.81 0.99
CA PRO A 31 -15.29 5.82 1.71
C PRO A 31 -15.42 5.70 3.24
N GLY A 32 -16.58 5.28 3.75
CA GLY A 32 -16.78 5.05 5.19
C GLY A 32 -15.92 3.91 5.76
N TYR A 33 -15.67 2.86 4.99
CA TYR A 33 -14.72 1.80 5.39
C TYR A 33 -13.30 2.37 5.45
N VAL A 34 -12.88 3.10 4.41
CA VAL A 34 -11.55 3.72 4.36
C VAL A 34 -11.33 4.68 5.54
N LYS A 35 -12.34 5.49 5.88
CA LYS A 35 -12.28 6.41 7.03
C LYS A 35 -12.07 5.65 8.35
N ARG A 36 -12.88 4.62 8.63
CA ARG A 36 -12.74 3.80 9.85
C ARG A 36 -11.37 3.14 9.96
N GLN A 37 -10.85 2.64 8.85
CA GLN A 37 -9.51 2.07 8.87
C GLN A 37 -8.42 3.12 9.04
N HIS A 38 -8.60 4.32 8.49
CA HIS A 38 -7.68 5.44 8.71
C HIS A 38 -7.66 5.92 10.16
N GLU A 39 -8.79 5.83 10.87
CA GLU A 39 -8.87 6.12 12.32
C GLU A 39 -8.08 5.09 13.15
N ARG A 40 -8.02 3.84 12.69
CA ARG A 40 -7.20 2.76 13.29
C ARG A 40 -5.73 2.79 12.85
N ARG A 41 -5.42 3.52 11.77
CA ARG A 41 -4.08 3.57 11.19
C ARG A 41 -3.18 4.45 12.03
N ARG A 42 -2.07 3.89 12.48
CA ARG A 42 -1.02 4.59 13.23
C ARG A 42 0.23 4.80 12.39
N GLY A 43 1.05 5.76 12.82
CA GLY A 43 2.32 6.08 12.20
C GLY A 43 2.21 6.89 10.91
N GLU A 44 3.32 6.95 10.18
CA GLU A 44 3.46 7.83 9.02
C GLU A 44 4.25 7.20 7.87
N CYS A 45 4.26 7.86 6.72
CA CYS A 45 4.94 7.37 5.54
C CYS A 45 6.46 7.45 5.74
N ALA A 46 7.10 6.32 6.05
CA ALA A 46 8.56 6.20 6.19
C ALA A 46 9.35 6.32 4.88
N ARG A 47 8.73 6.78 3.79
CA ARG A 47 9.34 6.93 2.44
C ARG A 47 10.07 5.67 1.93
N CYS A 48 9.69 4.49 2.40
CA CYS A 48 10.30 3.20 2.04
C CYS A 48 10.19 2.80 0.55
N GLY A 49 9.39 3.50 -0.26
CA GLY A 49 9.24 3.22 -1.70
C GLY A 49 8.47 1.94 -2.05
N ALA A 50 8.19 1.05 -1.09
CA ALA A 50 7.55 -0.24 -1.33
C ALA A 50 6.14 -0.13 -1.96
N CYS A 51 5.31 0.78 -1.45
CA CYS A 51 3.97 1.02 -2.01
C CYS A 51 4.01 1.64 -3.41
N CYS A 52 5.10 2.33 -3.77
CA CYS A 52 5.30 2.92 -5.10
C CYS A 52 5.72 1.87 -6.15
N GLN A 53 6.17 0.70 -5.72
CA GLN A 53 6.53 -0.44 -6.58
C GLN A 53 5.39 -1.46 -6.71
N LEU A 54 4.24 -1.18 -6.09
CA LEU A 54 3.16 -2.14 -5.93
C LEU A 54 2.30 -2.24 -7.21
N GLY A 55 2.57 -3.27 -8.01
CA GLY A 55 1.82 -3.64 -9.22
C GLY A 55 2.19 -2.83 -10.47
N ILE A 56 2.16 -1.50 -10.39
CA ILE A 56 2.65 -0.62 -11.47
C ILE A 56 3.70 0.31 -10.88
N TYR A 57 4.89 0.32 -11.47
CA TYR A 57 5.98 1.20 -11.08
C TYR A 57 5.50 2.66 -11.09
N CYS A 58 5.57 3.33 -9.94
CA CYS A 58 5.26 4.74 -9.83
C CYS A 58 6.38 5.55 -10.51
N TRP A 59 6.06 6.17 -11.64
CA TRP A 59 6.92 7.13 -12.35
C TRP A 59 7.45 8.28 -11.47
N SER A 60 6.78 8.61 -10.37
CA SER A 60 7.21 9.67 -9.44
C SER A 60 8.19 9.18 -8.38
N LEU A 61 8.49 7.88 -8.34
CA LEU A 61 9.56 7.33 -7.53
C LEU A 61 10.87 7.50 -8.28
N GLN A 62 11.77 8.30 -7.71
CA GLN A 62 13.15 8.36 -8.16
C GLN A 62 13.99 7.44 -7.29
N ASN A 63 14.42 6.33 -7.87
CA ASN A 63 15.43 5.46 -7.26
C ASN A 63 16.82 6.07 -7.50
N HIS A 64 17.11 7.22 -6.91
CA HIS A 64 18.47 7.73 -6.81
C HIS A 64 19.12 7.08 -5.58
N GLN A 65 19.91 6.04 -5.80
CA GLN A 65 20.72 5.46 -4.72
C GLN A 65 21.55 6.59 -4.06
N PRO A 66 21.64 6.65 -2.71
CA PRO A 66 21.21 5.65 -1.73
C PRO A 66 19.78 5.83 -1.17
N VAL A 67 19.00 6.81 -1.62
CA VAL A 67 17.71 7.16 -0.99
C VAL A 67 16.59 7.14 -2.03
N ALA A 68 15.65 6.21 -1.91
CA ALA A 68 14.46 6.22 -2.73
C ALA A 68 13.63 7.48 -2.41
N GLU A 69 13.53 8.40 -3.38
CA GLU A 69 12.84 9.68 -3.19
C GLU A 69 11.50 9.71 -3.94
N CYS A 70 10.42 9.94 -3.19
CA CYS A 70 9.10 10.21 -3.76
C CYS A 70 8.95 11.70 -4.09
N LYS A 71 9.07 12.05 -5.38
CA LYS A 71 8.93 13.45 -5.87
C LYS A 71 7.59 14.09 -5.54
N ARG A 72 6.54 13.29 -5.39
CA ARG A 72 5.17 13.76 -5.16
C ARG A 72 4.69 13.48 -3.73
N HIS A 73 5.62 13.38 -2.77
CA HIS A 73 5.30 13.17 -1.37
C HIS A 73 4.50 14.32 -0.75
N THR A 74 4.65 15.54 -1.26
CA THR A 74 3.85 16.70 -0.81
C THR A 74 2.42 16.62 -1.32
N THR A 75 2.23 16.33 -2.62
CA THR A 75 0.89 16.28 -3.20
C THR A 75 0.12 15.04 -2.76
N ARG A 76 0.78 13.88 -2.57
CA ARG A 76 0.19 12.55 -2.28
C ARG A 76 -1.12 12.34 -3.05
N PRO A 77 -1.11 11.85 -4.30
CA PRO A 77 -2.36 11.60 -5.02
C PRO A 77 -3.26 10.62 -4.23
N MET A 78 -4.56 10.61 -4.53
CA MET A 78 -5.59 9.88 -3.75
C MET A 78 -5.15 8.47 -3.33
N ASN A 79 -4.61 7.68 -4.27
CA ASN A 79 -4.10 6.33 -4.01
C ASN A 79 -3.00 6.27 -2.94
N CYS A 80 -2.11 7.26 -2.87
CA CYS A 80 -1.05 7.36 -1.86
C CYS A 80 -1.54 7.89 -0.50
N ARG A 81 -2.70 8.56 -0.44
CA ARG A 81 -3.32 9.00 0.82
C ARG A 81 -4.11 7.89 1.47
N ILE A 82 -4.89 7.17 0.66
CA ILE A 82 -5.72 6.07 1.14
C ILE A 82 -4.89 4.86 1.55
N PHE A 83 -3.70 4.67 0.97
CA PHE A 83 -2.79 3.58 1.32
C PHE A 83 -2.04 3.84 2.64
N PRO A 84 -1.83 2.80 3.48
CA PRO A 84 -2.52 1.51 3.45
C PRO A 84 -3.97 1.68 3.91
N ILE A 85 -4.90 0.94 3.30
CA ILE A 85 -6.29 0.89 3.74
C ILE A 85 -6.44 -0.09 4.91
N ASP A 86 -5.75 -1.23 4.93
CA ASP A 86 -5.75 -2.20 6.03
C ASP A 86 -4.52 -3.12 5.98
N ASP A 87 -4.43 -4.08 6.90
CA ASP A 87 -3.31 -5.04 6.97
C ASP A 87 -3.09 -5.86 5.70
N ARG A 88 -4.10 -6.00 4.83
CA ARG A 88 -3.90 -6.70 3.54
C ARG A 88 -2.98 -5.90 2.65
N ASP A 89 -3.09 -4.57 2.68
CA ASP A 89 -2.22 -3.68 1.92
C ASP A 89 -0.78 -3.70 2.46
N LEU A 90 -0.59 -3.85 3.78
CA LEU A 90 0.73 -4.04 4.37
C LEU A 90 1.36 -5.36 3.91
N ARG A 91 0.60 -6.47 3.98
CA ARG A 91 1.05 -7.78 3.49
C ARG A 91 1.40 -7.76 2.00
N ASP A 92 0.59 -7.11 1.17
CA ASP A 92 0.86 -6.99 -0.27
C ASP A 92 2.17 -6.22 -0.53
N ARG A 93 2.50 -5.25 0.33
CA ARG A 93 3.73 -4.47 0.24
C ARG A 93 4.95 -5.24 0.72
N ASP A 94 4.80 -6.07 1.75
CA ASP A 94 5.89 -6.94 2.23
C ASP A 94 6.27 -8.02 1.20
N LEU A 95 5.37 -8.34 0.25
CA LEU A 95 5.71 -9.20 -0.90
C LEU A 95 6.63 -8.53 -1.93
N ILE A 96 6.68 -7.19 -1.95
CA ILE A 96 7.53 -6.42 -2.87
C ILE A 96 8.87 -6.09 -2.21
N VAL A 97 8.81 -5.57 -0.98
CA VAL A 97 9.96 -5.09 -0.20
C VAL A 97 9.81 -5.66 1.21
N SER A 98 10.47 -6.78 1.48
CA SER A 98 10.41 -7.49 2.76
C SER A 98 11.45 -7.00 3.77
N ASP A 99 12.49 -6.30 3.30
CA ASP A 99 13.65 -5.83 4.07
C ASP A 99 13.39 -4.49 4.80
N VAL A 100 12.43 -3.70 4.35
CA VAL A 100 12.11 -2.39 4.93
C VAL A 100 10.72 -2.40 5.55
N ARG A 101 10.57 -2.18 6.86
CA ARG A 101 9.24 -2.09 7.51
C ARG A 101 8.44 -0.86 7.09
N CYS A 102 7.10 -0.96 7.12
CA CYS A 102 6.24 0.18 6.88
C CYS A 102 6.23 1.07 8.11
N GLY A 103 6.21 2.39 7.93
CA GLY A 103 5.94 3.30 9.04
C GLY A 103 4.47 3.34 9.45
N TYR A 104 3.59 2.66 8.72
CA TYR A 104 2.18 2.49 9.07
C TYR A 104 1.93 1.15 9.75
N SER A 105 1.07 1.15 10.77
CA SER A 105 0.55 -0.03 11.46
C SER A 105 -0.95 0.13 11.74
N PHE A 106 -1.63 -0.97 12.06
CA PHE A 106 -3.03 -0.96 12.51
C PHE A 106 -3.10 -1.55 13.91
N ASP A 107 -3.90 -0.94 14.78
CA ASP A 107 -4.12 -1.46 16.13
C ASP A 107 -4.91 -2.79 16.05
N ASP A 108 -4.40 -3.83 16.71
CA ASP A 108 -4.86 -5.24 16.69
C ASP A 108 -6.21 -5.50 17.40
N ASP A 109 -6.98 -4.46 17.71
CA ASP A 109 -8.30 -4.64 18.32
C ASP A 109 -9.31 -5.13 17.26
N THR A 110 -9.28 -6.45 17.03
CA THR A 110 -10.33 -7.33 16.49
C THR A 110 -10.74 -7.12 15.00
N PRO A 111 -10.88 -8.22 14.22
CA PRO A 111 -11.05 -8.18 12.77
C PRO A 111 -12.41 -7.61 12.37
N SER A 112 -12.46 -6.92 11.23
CA SER A 112 -13.73 -6.75 10.49
C SER A 112 -13.83 -7.79 9.36
N PRO A 113 -14.51 -8.93 9.57
CA PRO A 113 -15.11 -9.69 8.49
C PRO A 113 -16.57 -9.24 8.24
N PRO A 114 -17.20 -9.77 7.17
CA PRO A 114 -17.47 -9.07 5.93
C PRO A 114 -18.57 -8.00 6.03
N SER A 115 -18.46 -6.91 5.27
CA SER A 115 -19.66 -6.10 4.95
C SER A 115 -20.45 -6.84 3.86
N THR A 116 -21.21 -7.83 4.30
CA THR A 116 -22.42 -8.34 3.64
C THR A 116 -23.58 -7.53 4.20
N GLU A 117 -24.36 -6.86 3.34
CA GLU A 117 -25.78 -6.48 3.54
C GLU A 117 -26.20 -5.43 2.50
N PRO A 118 -27.49 -5.35 2.15
CA PRO A 118 -28.42 -6.35 1.62
C PRO A 118 -28.53 -6.29 0.09
#